data_AF-A0A392ML81-F1
#
_entry.id   AF-A0A392ML81-F1
#
_cell.length_a   1.000
_cell.length_b   1.000
_cell.length_c   1.000
_cell.angle_alpha   90.00
_cell.angle_beta   90.00
_cell.angle_gamma   90.00
#
_symmetry.space_group_name_H-M   'P 1'
#
loop_
_entity.id
_entity.type
_entity.pdbx_description
1 polymer ?
#
loop_
_entity_poly.entity_id
_entity_poly.type
_entity_poly.pdbx_seq_one_letter_code
_entity_poly.pdbx_strand_id
1 'polypeptide(L)'
;MIFFSILGKFGAVFASIPPAIVAALYCLFFAYVGAGGISFLQFCNLNSFRTKFILGFSIFLGLSIPQYFNEYTAINGFGPVHTGGRWFNDIINVPFQSKAFVAGVVAYFLDNTLHKKDSSIRKDRGKHWWDKYKSFKGDTRSEEFYSLPFNLNKYFPSV
;
A
#
# COMPACT_ATOMS: atom_id res chain seq x y z
N MET A 1 -19.40 3.11 -14.43
CA MET A 1 -19.08 4.50 -14.04
C MET A 1 -19.31 5.49 -15.17
N ILE A 2 -18.83 5.23 -16.41
CA ILE A 2 -18.99 6.16 -17.55
C ILE A 2 -20.45 6.56 -17.80
N PHE A 3 -21.38 5.59 -17.85
CA PHE A 3 -22.81 5.86 -18.07
C PHE A 3 -23.46 6.73 -16.97
N PHE A 4 -23.18 6.43 -15.69
CA PHE A 4 -23.73 7.18 -14.56
C PHE A 4 -23.11 8.57 -14.38
N SER A 5 -21.90 8.80 -14.92
CA SER A 5 -21.24 10.11 -14.87
C SER A 5 -21.83 11.13 -15.84
N ILE A 6 -22.55 10.68 -16.88
CA ILE A 6 -23.17 11.56 -17.89
C ILE A 6 -24.48 12.18 -17.34
N LEU A 7 -25.16 11.48 -16.43
CA LEU A 7 -26.41 11.94 -15.82
C LEU A 7 -26.12 12.66 -14.50
N GLY A 8 -25.80 13.95 -14.58
CA GLY A 8 -25.42 14.78 -13.41
C GLY A 8 -26.42 14.79 -12.25
N LYS A 9 -27.70 14.45 -12.50
CA LYS A 9 -28.72 14.28 -11.45
C LYS A 9 -28.38 13.16 -10.45
N PHE A 10 -27.77 12.07 -10.93
CA PHE A 10 -27.29 11.01 -10.02
C PHE A 10 -26.12 11.50 -9.17
N GLY A 11 -25.23 12.29 -9.75
CA GLY A 11 -24.15 12.96 -9.01
C GLY A 11 -24.67 13.89 -7.92
N ALA A 12 -25.75 14.65 -8.20
CA ALA A 12 -26.39 15.53 -7.21
C ALA A 12 -26.97 14.75 -6.02
N VAL A 13 -27.53 13.55 -6.24
CA VAL A 13 -28.00 12.68 -5.16
C VAL A 13 -26.84 12.24 -4.27
N PHE A 14 -25.72 11.80 -4.83
CA PHE A 14 -24.53 11.46 -4.03
C PHE A 14 -23.94 12.67 -3.30
N ALA A 15 -23.95 13.85 -3.92
CA ALA A 15 -23.50 15.09 -3.27
C ALA A 15 -24.42 15.56 -2.14
N SER A 16 -25.70 15.19 -2.17
CA SER A 16 -26.67 15.54 -1.12
C SER A 16 -26.54 14.70 0.15
N ILE A 17 -25.73 13.63 0.13
CA ILE A 17 -25.51 12.77 1.30
C ILE A 17 -24.78 13.58 2.37
N PRO A 18 -25.31 13.66 3.62
CA PRO A 18 -24.65 14.35 4.71
C PRO A 18 -23.21 13.85 4.95
N PRO A 19 -22.24 14.75 5.20
CA PRO A 19 -20.84 14.38 5.44
C PRO A 19 -20.65 13.36 6.57
N ALA A 20 -21.51 13.40 7.60
CA ALA A 20 -21.47 12.45 8.71
C ALA A 20 -21.72 11.00 8.27
N ILE A 21 -22.66 10.78 7.34
CA ILE A 21 -22.96 9.44 6.80
C ILE A 21 -21.77 8.95 5.98
N VAL A 22 -21.21 9.82 5.14
CA VAL A 22 -20.02 9.50 4.33
C VAL A 22 -18.82 9.14 5.23
N ALA A 23 -18.60 9.88 6.31
CA ALA A 23 -17.54 9.58 7.28
C ALA A 23 -17.75 8.22 7.97
N ALA A 24 -18.99 7.89 8.36
CA ALA A 24 -19.32 6.60 8.94
C ALA A 24 -19.06 5.43 7.97
N LEU A 25 -19.43 5.60 6.70
CA LEU A 25 -19.11 4.62 5.64
C LEU A 25 -17.61 4.48 5.44
N TYR A 26 -16.86 5.58 5.41
CA TYR A 26 -15.40 5.54 5.30
C TYR A 26 -14.73 4.83 6.46
N CYS A 27 -15.23 4.97 7.69
CA CYS A 27 -14.71 4.22 8.84
C CYS A 27 -14.76 2.71 8.58
N LEU A 28 -15.88 2.20 8.06
CA LEU A 28 -16.05 0.79 7.72
C LEU A 28 -15.16 0.38 6.54
N PHE A 29 -15.11 1.18 5.48
CA PHE A 29 -14.30 0.87 4.30
C PHE A 29 -12.80 0.87 4.60
N PHE A 30 -12.29 1.84 5.38
CA PHE A 30 -10.89 1.88 5.78
C PHE A 30 -10.53 0.70 6.69
N ALA A 31 -11.42 0.29 7.59
CA ALA A 31 -11.23 -0.92 8.39
C ALA A 31 -11.17 -2.18 7.50
N TYR A 32 -12.04 -2.28 6.50
CA TYR A 32 -12.04 -3.41 5.54
C TYR A 32 -10.76 -3.46 4.70
N VAL A 33 -10.31 -2.33 4.16
CA VAL A 33 -9.04 -2.24 3.41
C VAL A 33 -7.85 -2.59 4.32
N GLY A 34 -7.85 -2.09 5.56
CA GLY A 34 -6.83 -2.42 6.56
C GLY A 34 -6.80 -3.90 6.90
N ALA A 35 -7.97 -4.53 7.09
CA ALA A 35 -8.09 -5.96 7.32
C ALA A 35 -7.54 -6.78 6.15
N GLY A 36 -7.87 -6.40 4.90
CA GLY A 36 -7.30 -7.02 3.70
C GLY A 36 -5.77 -6.91 3.64
N GLY A 37 -5.21 -5.77 4.05
CA GLY A 37 -3.77 -5.59 4.20
C GLY A 37 -3.13 -6.53 5.23
N ILE A 38 -3.74 -6.63 6.42
CA ILE A 38 -3.27 -7.51 7.51
C ILE A 38 -3.38 -8.98 7.11
N SER A 39 -4.39 -9.37 6.32
CA SER A 39 -4.53 -10.76 5.84
C SER A 39 -3.30 -11.23 5.07
N PHE A 40 -2.54 -10.35 4.40
CA PHE A 40 -1.30 -10.75 3.73
C PHE A 40 -0.19 -11.20 4.70
N LEU A 41 -0.25 -10.81 5.97
CA LEU A 41 0.70 -11.28 6.99
C LEU A 41 0.60 -12.79 7.24
N GLN A 42 -0.53 -13.43 6.88
CA GLN A 42 -0.69 -14.88 6.98
C GLN A 42 0.32 -15.65 6.12
N PHE A 43 0.83 -15.02 5.05
CA PHE A 43 1.84 -15.62 4.18
C PHE A 43 3.25 -15.48 4.75
N CYS A 44 3.43 -14.65 5.77
CA CYS A 44 4.70 -14.43 6.46
C CYS A 44 4.76 -15.26 7.75
N ASN A 45 5.98 -15.63 8.17
CA ASN A 45 6.19 -16.31 9.43
C ASN A 45 6.20 -15.32 10.60
N LEU A 46 5.08 -15.21 11.32
CA LEU A 46 4.92 -14.33 12.49
C LEU A 46 5.54 -14.89 13.77
N ASN A 47 6.03 -16.14 13.78
CA ASN A 47 6.80 -16.67 14.92
C ASN A 47 8.23 -16.13 14.93
N SER A 48 8.79 -15.79 13.76
CA SER A 48 10.12 -15.24 13.60
C SER A 48 10.25 -13.86 14.26
N PHE A 49 11.29 -13.67 15.08
CA PHE A 49 11.58 -12.37 15.71
C PHE A 49 11.83 -11.29 14.66
N ARG A 50 12.54 -11.63 13.58
CA ARG A 50 12.85 -10.72 12.46
C ARG A 50 11.58 -10.10 11.87
N THR A 51 10.59 -10.92 11.51
CA THR A 51 9.35 -10.45 10.87
C THR A 51 8.54 -9.56 11.82
N LYS A 52 8.42 -9.95 13.09
CA LYS A 52 7.76 -9.14 14.13
C LYS A 52 8.46 -7.81 14.36
N PHE A 53 9.78 -7.81 14.41
CA PHE A 53 10.59 -6.61 14.56
C PHE A 53 10.40 -5.65 13.39
N ILE A 54 10.52 -6.15 12.15
CA ILE A 54 10.33 -5.34 10.94
C ILE A 54 8.92 -4.71 10.95
N LEU A 55 7.88 -5.52 11.18
CA LEU A 55 6.48 -5.07 11.20
C LEU A 55 6.24 -3.99 12.25
N GLY A 56 6.63 -4.25 13.50
CA GLY A 56 6.43 -3.31 14.61
C GLY A 56 7.20 -2.01 14.41
N PHE A 57 8.48 -2.12 14.02
CA PHE A 57 9.34 -0.95 13.82
C PHE A 57 8.91 -0.11 12.61
N SER A 58 8.49 -0.73 11.51
CA SER A 58 8.00 0.01 10.33
C SER A 58 6.71 0.75 10.60
N ILE A 59 5.79 0.17 11.39
CA ILE A 59 4.55 0.85 11.78
C ILE A 59 4.86 2.02 12.69
N PHE A 60 5.74 1.84 13.68
CA PHE A 60 6.15 2.92 14.59
C PHE A 60 6.80 4.10 13.86
N LEU A 61 7.81 3.84 13.02
CA LEU A 61 8.46 4.89 12.25
C LEU A 61 7.55 5.50 11.18
N GLY A 62 6.68 4.69 10.58
CA GLY A 62 5.66 5.13 9.63
C GLY A 62 4.60 6.06 10.23
N LEU A 63 4.46 6.10 11.56
CA LEU A 63 3.62 7.08 12.25
C LEU A 63 4.45 8.27 12.77
N SER A 64 5.63 8.00 13.33
CA SER A 64 6.47 8.99 14.00
C SER A 64 7.11 10.00 13.03
N ILE A 65 7.73 9.53 11.95
CA ILE A 65 8.45 10.41 11.00
C ILE A 65 7.48 11.37 10.28
N PRO A 66 6.35 10.91 9.70
CA PRO A 66 5.41 11.84 9.07
C PRO A 66 4.77 12.82 10.05
N GLN A 67 4.57 12.40 11.31
CA GLN A 67 4.08 13.30 12.34
C GLN A 67 5.06 14.45 12.57
N TYR A 68 6.37 14.16 12.65
CA TYR A 68 7.40 15.20 12.74
C TYR A 68 7.37 16.16 11.54
N PHE A 69 7.26 15.65 10.31
CA PHE A 69 7.20 16.50 9.11
C PHE A 69 5.95 17.40 9.10
N ASN A 70 4.80 16.86 9.50
CA ASN A 70 3.55 17.62 9.58
C ASN A 70 3.61 18.70 10.67
N GLU A 71 4.10 18.35 11.85
CA GLU A 71 4.22 19.29 12.98
C GLU A 71 5.24 20.40 12.70
N TYR A 72 6.38 20.05 12.12
CA TYR A 72 7.38 21.04 11.71
C TYR A 72 6.82 22.02 10.68
N THR A 73 6.06 21.51 9.69
CA THR A 73 5.41 22.36 8.68
C THR A 73 4.34 23.26 9.31
N ALA A 74 3.60 22.76 10.30
CA ALA A 74 2.57 23.53 11.00
C ALA A 74 3.14 24.67 11.86
N ILE A 75 4.30 24.46 12.49
CA ILE A 75 4.94 25.46 13.37
C ILE A 75 5.71 26.52 12.56
N ASN A 76 6.52 26.09 11.59
CA ASN A 76 7.47 26.96 10.91
C ASN A 76 6.94 27.51 9.57
N GLY A 77 5.84 26.97 9.05
CA GLY A 77 5.26 27.35 7.75
C GLY A 77 6.00 26.81 6.53
N PHE A 78 7.06 26.03 6.73
CA PHE A 78 7.81 25.33 5.68
C PHE A 78 8.17 23.90 6.11
N GLY A 79 8.29 22.98 5.14
CA GLY A 79 8.68 21.60 5.42
C GLY A 79 10.14 21.49 5.91
N PRO A 80 10.50 20.42 6.64
CA PRO A 80 11.84 20.25 7.22
C PRO A 80 13.00 20.45 6.22
N VAL A 81 12.78 20.07 4.96
CA VAL A 81 13.71 20.38 3.87
C VAL A 81 13.32 21.71 3.24
N HIS A 82 14.12 22.74 3.53
CA HIS A 82 13.94 24.09 3.00
C HIS A 82 15.22 24.59 2.30
N THR A 83 15.32 24.26 1.01
CA THR A 83 16.36 24.77 0.11
C THR A 83 15.79 25.85 -0.81
N GLY A 84 16.66 26.57 -1.54
CA GLY A 84 16.23 27.56 -2.53
C GLY A 84 15.44 26.99 -3.73
N GLY A 85 15.41 25.67 -3.90
CA GLY A 85 14.65 24.98 -4.93
C GLY A 85 13.31 24.44 -4.41
N ARG A 86 12.20 25.09 -4.76
CA ARG A 86 10.85 24.64 -4.35
C ARG A 86 10.54 23.22 -4.82
N TRP A 87 10.92 22.89 -6.05
CA TRP A 87 10.73 21.55 -6.64
C TRP A 87 11.42 20.44 -5.82
N PHE A 88 12.63 20.70 -5.31
CA PHE A 88 13.37 19.72 -4.51
C PHE A 88 12.73 19.53 -3.14
N ASN A 89 12.31 20.64 -2.51
CA ASN A 89 11.61 20.60 -1.24
C ASN A 89 10.32 19.78 -1.35
N ASP A 90 9.55 19.94 -2.43
CA ASP A 90 8.29 19.20 -2.61
C ASP A 90 8.55 17.70 -2.85
N ILE A 91 9.57 17.35 -3.64
CA ILE A 91 9.97 15.95 -3.89
C ILE A 91 10.33 15.21 -2.59
N ILE A 92 10.93 15.91 -1.62
CA ILE A 92 11.32 15.29 -0.35
C ILE A 92 10.23 15.42 0.71
N ASN A 93 9.61 16.58 0.89
CA ASN A 93 8.68 16.76 2.00
C ASN A 93 7.37 15.98 1.79
N VAL A 94 6.83 15.93 0.58
CA VAL A 94 5.50 15.31 0.32
C VAL A 94 5.49 13.80 0.60
N PRO A 95 6.45 12.99 0.11
CA PRO A 95 6.47 11.56 0.41
C PRO A 95 6.70 11.27 1.90
N PHE A 96 7.53 12.07 2.57
CA PHE A 96 7.83 11.87 4.00
C PHE A 96 6.69 12.31 4.93
N GLN A 97 5.77 13.16 4.46
CA GLN A 97 4.50 13.45 5.13
C GLN A 97 3.48 12.29 5.02
N SER A 98 3.68 11.33 4.12
CA SER A 98 2.80 10.18 3.94
C SER A 98 3.17 9.00 4.85
N LYS A 99 2.27 8.67 5.78
CA LYS A 99 2.42 7.53 6.72
C LYS A 99 2.62 6.19 6.03
N ALA A 100 1.84 5.91 4.99
CA ALA A 100 1.94 4.66 4.25
C ALA A 100 3.26 4.55 3.48
N PHE A 101 3.74 5.66 2.89
CA PHE A 101 4.99 5.68 2.14
C PHE A 101 6.18 5.40 3.06
N VAL A 102 6.29 6.12 4.18
CA VAL A 102 7.40 5.93 5.12
C VAL A 102 7.37 4.52 5.73
N ALA A 103 6.20 4.03 6.14
CA ALA A 103 6.07 2.66 6.64
C ALA A 103 6.55 1.62 5.60
N GLY A 104 6.13 1.77 4.34
CA GLY A 104 6.51 0.87 3.26
C GLY A 104 8.01 0.90 2.94
N VAL A 105 8.61 2.08 2.85
CA VAL A 105 10.05 2.25 2.59
C VAL A 105 10.89 1.66 3.72
N VAL A 106 10.52 1.93 4.98
CA VAL A 106 11.21 1.37 6.16
C VAL A 106 11.07 -0.15 6.20
N ALA A 107 9.87 -0.69 5.99
CA ALA A 107 9.63 -2.12 5.95
C ALA A 107 10.47 -2.80 4.86
N TYR A 108 10.47 -2.22 3.64
CA TYR A 108 11.25 -2.72 2.52
C TYR A 108 12.75 -2.66 2.79
N PHE A 109 13.24 -1.55 3.33
CA PHE A 109 14.65 -1.37 3.64
C PHE A 109 15.13 -2.39 4.68
N LEU A 110 14.39 -2.54 5.78
CA LEU A 110 14.71 -3.50 6.83
C LEU A 110 14.60 -4.94 6.35
N ASP A 111 13.63 -5.23 5.49
CA ASP A 111 13.50 -6.56 4.92
C ASP A 111 14.68 -6.94 4.01
N ASN A 112 15.29 -5.98 3.33
CA ASN A 112 16.48 -6.21 2.50
C ASN A 112 17.79 -6.24 3.30
N THR A 113 17.87 -5.58 4.44
CA THR A 113 19.11 -5.44 5.22
C THR A 113 19.25 -6.47 6.32
N LEU A 114 18.16 -6.85 7.00
CA LEU A 114 18.22 -7.82 8.11
C LEU A 114 18.39 -9.26 7.60
N HIS A 115 19.55 -9.85 7.97
CA HIS A 115 19.93 -11.26 7.81
C HIS A 115 19.75 -11.81 6.39
N LYS A 116 20.39 -11.21 5.38
CA LYS A 116 20.21 -11.64 3.98
C LYS A 116 20.61 -13.10 3.65
N LYS A 117 21.38 -13.78 4.50
CA LYS A 117 22.12 -15.01 4.16
C LYS A 117 21.40 -16.32 4.48
N ASP A 118 20.34 -16.32 5.29
CA ASP A 118 19.64 -17.56 5.63
C ASP A 118 18.57 -17.93 4.61
N SER A 119 18.61 -19.17 4.13
CA SER A 119 17.64 -19.73 3.18
C SER A 119 16.22 -19.84 3.76
N SER A 120 16.10 -19.93 5.10
CA SER A 120 14.82 -19.93 5.84
C SER A 120 14.03 -18.62 5.64
N ILE A 121 14.72 -17.51 5.38
CA ILE A 121 14.10 -16.18 5.30
C ILE A 121 13.25 -16.03 4.03
N ARG A 122 13.54 -16.81 2.98
CA ARG A 122 12.67 -16.84 1.79
C ARG A 122 11.28 -17.39 2.12
N LYS A 123 11.20 -18.34 3.05
CA LYS A 123 9.93 -18.87 3.56
C LYS A 123 9.28 -17.88 4.51
N ASP A 124 10.06 -17.28 5.43
CA ASP A 124 9.54 -16.34 6.42
C ASP A 124 8.88 -15.09 5.83
N ARG A 125 9.35 -14.63 4.66
CA ARG A 125 8.78 -13.47 3.94
C ARG A 125 7.56 -13.78 3.08
N GLY A 126 7.15 -15.04 3.00
CA GLY A 126 6.07 -15.46 2.12
C GLY A 126 6.42 -15.46 0.63
N LYS A 127 7.69 -15.24 0.25
CA LYS A 127 8.11 -15.21 -1.16
C LYS A 127 7.82 -16.54 -1.87
N HIS A 128 7.90 -17.66 -1.15
CA HIS A 128 7.54 -18.97 -1.69
C HIS A 128 6.08 -19.08 -2.18
N TRP A 129 5.17 -18.31 -1.57
CA TRP A 129 3.76 -18.24 -1.97
C TRP A 129 3.61 -17.33 -3.19
N TRP A 130 4.24 -16.14 -3.15
CA TRP A 130 4.22 -15.16 -4.23
C TRP A 130 4.90 -15.63 -5.52
N ASP A 131 5.92 -16.50 -5.43
CA ASP A 131 6.64 -17.04 -6.60
C ASP A 131 5.69 -17.77 -7.57
N LYS A 132 4.59 -18.36 -7.08
CA LYS A 132 3.58 -19.07 -7.90
C LYS A 132 2.79 -18.14 -8.83
N TYR A 133 2.58 -16.89 -8.40
CA TYR A 133 1.79 -15.89 -9.13
C TYR A 133 2.63 -14.98 -10.02
N LYS A 134 3.96 -15.24 -10.10
CA LYS A 134 4.88 -14.41 -10.89
C LYS A 134 4.71 -14.60 -12.40
N SER A 135 4.26 -15.77 -12.84
CA SER A 135 3.99 -16.08 -14.25
C SER A 135 2.53 -16.48 -14.42
N PHE A 136 1.91 -16.02 -15.51
CA PHE A 136 0.54 -16.38 -15.87
C PHE A 136 0.33 -17.90 -15.97
N LYS A 137 1.35 -18.64 -16.44
CA LYS A 137 1.33 -20.11 -16.54
C LYS A 137 1.73 -20.84 -15.25
N GLY A 138 2.07 -20.11 -14.19
CA GLY A 138 2.62 -20.68 -12.96
C GLY A 138 1.58 -21.35 -12.05
N ASP A 139 0.32 -20.91 -12.11
CA ASP A 139 -0.78 -21.44 -11.29
C ASP A 139 -2.08 -21.41 -12.10
N THR A 140 -2.89 -22.47 -12.04
CA THR A 140 -4.17 -22.60 -12.76
C THR A 140 -5.16 -21.52 -12.36
N ARG A 141 -5.06 -21.03 -11.12
CA ARG A 141 -5.90 -19.92 -10.60
C ARG A 141 -5.60 -18.61 -11.32
N SER A 142 -4.36 -18.39 -11.75
CA SER A 142 -4.00 -17.16 -12.49
C SER A 142 -4.70 -17.10 -13.84
N GLU A 143 -4.91 -18.25 -14.48
CA GLU A 143 -5.67 -18.36 -15.72
C GLU A 143 -7.15 -18.04 -15.50
N GLU A 144 -7.76 -18.54 -14.42
CA GLU A 144 -9.15 -18.21 -14.06
C GLU A 144 -9.35 -16.71 -13.80
N PHE A 145 -8.47 -16.09 -13.02
CA PHE A 145 -8.64 -14.69 -12.59
C PHE A 145 -8.27 -13.66 -13.66
N TYR A 146 -7.25 -13.96 -14.49
CA TYR A 146 -6.71 -13.01 -15.46
C TYR A 146 -7.04 -13.38 -16.92
N SER A 147 -7.91 -14.37 -17.14
CA SER A 147 -8.37 -14.69 -18.49
C SER A 147 -9.17 -13.52 -19.09
N LEU A 148 -8.77 -13.11 -20.28
CA LEU A 148 -9.55 -12.20 -21.10
C LEU A 148 -10.90 -12.85 -21.46
N PRO A 149 -11.99 -12.06 -21.46
CA PRO A 149 -13.30 -12.55 -21.88
C PRO A 149 -13.22 -13.12 -23.31
N PHE A 150 -14.11 -14.05 -23.65
CA PHE A 150 -14.16 -14.70 -24.97
C PHE A 150 -12.88 -15.43 -25.41
N ASN A 151 -12.06 -15.93 -24.47
CA ASN A 151 -10.81 -16.65 -24.79
C ASN A 151 -9.81 -15.83 -25.62
N LEU A 152 -9.85 -14.50 -25.51
CA LEU A 152 -8.93 -13.59 -26.19
C LEU A 152 -7.44 -13.81 -25.79
N ASN A 153 -7.18 -14.55 -24.69
CA ASN A 153 -5.83 -14.97 -24.29
C ASN A 153 -5.09 -15.80 -25.36
N LYS A 154 -5.82 -16.46 -26.27
CA LYS A 154 -5.19 -17.18 -27.40
C LYS A 154 -4.52 -16.24 -28.41
N TYR A 155 -5.04 -15.03 -28.54
CA TYR A 155 -4.55 -14.02 -29.49
C TYR A 155 -3.56 -13.06 -28.84
N PHE A 156 -3.63 -12.88 -27.52
CA PHE A 156 -2.71 -12.08 -26.72
C PHE A 156 -2.06 -12.95 -25.64
N PRO A 157 -1.08 -13.80 -26.00
CA PRO A 157 -0.39 -14.61 -25.03
C PRO A 157 0.39 -13.72 -24.06
N SER A 158 0.18 -13.93 -22.76
CA SER A 158 1.03 -13.39 -21.70
C SER A 158 2.39 -14.09 -21.79
N VAL A 159 3.41 -13.33 -22.19
CA VAL A 159 4.81 -13.79 -22.33
C VAL A 159 5.42 -14.07 -20.96
#